data_AF-A0A8T3SX68-F1
#
_entry.id   AF-A0A8T3SX68-F1
#
_cell.length_a   1.000
_cell.length_b   1.000
_cell.length_c   1.000
_cell.angle_alpha   90.00
_cell.angle_beta   90.00
_cell.angle_gamma   90.00
#
_symmetry.space_group_name_H-M   'P 1'
#
loop_
_entity.id
_entity.type
_entity.pdbx_description
1 polymer ?
#
loop_
_entity_poly.entity_id
_entity_poly.type
_entity_poly.pdbx_seq_one_letter_code
_entity_poly.pdbx_strand_id
1 'polypeptide(L)'
;MKVTVTRDAADFAERTRDLLTRRPIEHNVLATVLATLEPTDCPEPPVFAWVEASGSGEVSGAVLRTPPRRLLASSMSAQAAEALMPKLLEFDPELPGVTGPQPAASYLAEAWRRCAGGKVEPVMSQAIYWLEHVNEPPRRPAGHSRPAERSDRDLMIEWMHAFNCDAGVQATSV
;
A
#
# COMPACT_ATOMS: atom_id res chain seq x y z
N MET A 1 4.51 17.84 16.11
CA MET A 1 4.80 16.59 15.40
C MET A 1 6.09 16.79 14.62
N LYS A 2 6.95 15.78 14.59
CA LYS A 2 8.18 15.81 13.80
C LYS A 2 8.01 14.84 12.63
N VAL A 3 8.33 15.32 11.44
CA VAL A 3 8.28 14.50 10.22
C VAL A 3 9.71 14.25 9.78
N THR A 4 10.01 12.99 9.46
CA THR A 4 11.27 12.60 8.84
C THR A 4 10.96 11.96 7.50
N VAL A 5 11.72 12.35 6.48
CA VAL A 5 11.68 11.76 5.13
C VAL A 5 13.09 11.28 4.81
N THR A 6 13.23 10.06 4.32
CA THR A 6 14.52 9.42 4.08
C THR A 6 14.48 8.51 2.84
N ARG A 7 15.66 8.17 2.34
CA ARG A 7 15.90 7.13 1.35
C ARG A 7 16.49 5.86 1.97
N ASP A 8 16.75 5.88 3.29
CA ASP A 8 17.30 4.75 4.04
C ASP A 8 16.17 3.83 4.54
N ALA A 9 16.07 2.66 3.92
CA ALA A 9 15.07 1.66 4.28
C ALA A 9 15.32 1.05 5.67
N ALA A 10 16.59 0.94 6.09
CA ALA A 10 16.95 0.33 7.37
C ALA A 10 16.58 1.25 8.53
N ASP A 11 16.88 2.55 8.42
CA ASP A 11 16.45 3.56 9.39
C ASP A 11 14.92 3.60 9.49
N PHE A 12 14.23 3.64 8.35
CA PHE A 12 12.76 3.58 8.33
C PHE A 12 12.21 2.31 9.01
N ALA A 13 12.79 1.14 8.72
CA ALA A 13 12.37 -0.13 9.33
C ALA A 13 12.61 -0.17 10.84
N GLU A 14 13.73 0.38 11.32
CA GLU A 14 14.02 0.49 12.74
C GLU A 14 13.01 1.41 13.44
N ARG A 15 12.82 2.63 12.91
CA ARG A 15 11.97 3.66 13.54
C ARG A 15 10.49 3.30 13.53
N THR A 16 10.01 2.59 12.51
CA THR A 16 8.58 2.28 12.35
C THR A 16 8.17 0.90 12.86
N ARG A 17 9.12 0.07 13.33
CA ARG A 17 8.87 -1.31 13.80
C ARG A 17 7.68 -1.41 14.77
N ASP A 18 7.67 -0.58 15.81
CA ASP A 18 6.64 -0.64 16.85
C ASP A 18 5.27 -0.26 16.30
N LEU A 19 5.20 0.69 15.36
CA LEU A 19 3.95 1.05 14.69
C LEU A 19 3.41 -0.14 13.89
N LEU A 20 4.25 -0.73 13.03
CA LEU A 20 3.83 -1.75 12.07
C LEU A 20 3.46 -3.08 12.73
N THR A 21 4.04 -3.37 13.89
CA THR A 21 3.78 -4.61 14.65
C THR A 21 2.54 -4.52 15.54
N ARG A 22 2.02 -3.33 15.85
CA ARG A 22 0.82 -3.16 16.69
C ARG A 22 -0.46 -3.66 16.05
N ARG A 23 -0.57 -3.56 14.72
CA ARG A 23 -1.75 -3.97 13.95
C ARG A 23 -1.30 -4.78 12.73
N PRO A 24 -0.81 -6.02 12.93
CA PRO A 24 -0.11 -6.76 11.89
C PRO A 24 -0.97 -7.04 10.66
N ILE A 25 -2.29 -7.22 10.84
CA ILE A 25 -3.23 -7.42 9.72
C ILE A 25 -3.40 -6.12 8.93
N GLU A 26 -3.61 -5.00 9.62
CA GLU A 26 -3.88 -3.70 9.01
C GLU A 26 -2.66 -3.14 8.27
N HIS A 27 -1.46 -3.40 8.79
CA HIS A 27 -0.21 -2.89 8.23
C HIS A 27 0.54 -3.93 7.39
N ASN A 28 -0.08 -5.07 7.07
CA ASN A 28 0.61 -6.19 6.42
C ASN A 28 1.24 -5.80 5.08
N VAL A 29 0.54 -5.10 4.19
CA VAL A 29 1.05 -4.75 2.86
C VAL A 29 2.28 -3.85 2.99
N LEU A 30 2.20 -2.82 3.84
CA LEU A 30 3.32 -1.90 4.08
C LEU A 30 4.51 -2.65 4.70
N ALA A 31 4.27 -3.49 5.71
CA ALA A 31 5.31 -4.27 6.36
C ALA A 31 5.95 -5.32 5.43
N THR A 32 5.16 -6.01 4.61
CA THR A 32 5.66 -6.99 3.64
C THR A 32 6.48 -6.31 2.54
N VAL A 33 6.01 -5.20 1.98
CA VAL A 33 6.79 -4.45 0.99
C VAL A 33 8.11 -3.98 1.59
N LEU A 34 8.10 -3.43 2.80
CA LEU A 34 9.32 -3.03 3.49
C LEU A 34 10.29 -4.22 3.73
N ALA A 35 9.77 -5.38 4.13
CA ALA A 35 10.57 -6.56 4.43
C ALA A 35 11.14 -7.28 3.20
N THR A 36 10.54 -7.06 2.02
CA THR A 36 10.93 -7.72 0.75
C THR A 36 11.56 -6.75 -0.24
N LEU A 37 11.74 -5.49 0.14
CA LEU A 37 12.27 -4.46 -0.72
C LEU A 37 13.76 -4.66 -0.95
N GLU A 38 14.12 -4.89 -2.21
CA GLU A 38 15.49 -4.73 -2.69
C GLU A 38 15.59 -3.43 -3.50
N PRO A 39 16.53 -2.52 -3.17
CA PRO A 39 16.66 -1.23 -3.87
C PRO A 39 16.85 -1.36 -5.39
N THR A 40 17.42 -2.48 -5.86
CA THR A 40 17.62 -2.78 -7.28
C THR A 40 16.33 -3.05 -8.05
N ASP A 41 15.23 -3.33 -7.37
CA ASP A 41 13.95 -3.67 -8.00
C ASP A 41 13.13 -2.44 -8.41
N CYS A 42 13.55 -1.25 -7.99
CA CYS A 42 12.82 -0.01 -8.25
C CYS A 42 13.52 0.82 -9.34
N PRO A 43 12.80 1.23 -10.41
CA PRO A 43 13.35 2.12 -11.44
C PRO A 43 13.81 3.47 -10.90
N GLU A 44 13.15 3.96 -9.84
CA GLU A 44 13.54 5.15 -9.11
C GLU A 44 13.71 4.83 -7.62
N PRO A 45 14.54 5.59 -6.88
CA PRO A 45 14.80 5.27 -5.49
C PRO A 45 13.50 5.29 -4.67
N PRO A 46 13.28 4.33 -3.75
CA PRO A 46 12.18 4.39 -2.80
C PRO A 46 12.21 5.66 -1.93
N VAL A 47 11.05 6.08 -1.42
CA VAL A 47 10.91 7.16 -0.44
C VAL A 47 10.20 6.62 0.78
N PHE A 48 10.71 6.98 1.96
CA PHE A 48 10.13 6.60 3.24
C PHE A 48 9.88 7.84 4.08
N ALA A 49 8.76 7.89 4.79
CA ALA A 49 8.49 8.98 5.71
C ALA A 49 7.66 8.53 6.91
N TRP A 50 7.89 9.15 8.06
CA TRP A 50 7.10 8.89 9.26
C TRP A 50 6.88 10.15 10.09
N VAL A 51 5.86 10.11 10.94
CA VAL A 51 5.48 11.20 11.84
C VAL A 51 5.59 10.77 13.29
N GLU A 52 6.40 11.47 14.05
CA GLU A 52 6.53 11.31 15.49
C GLU A 52 5.54 12.24 16.22
N ALA A 53 4.78 11.68 17.18
CA ALA A 53 3.89 12.43 18.04
C ALA A 53 4.68 13.42 18.92
N SER A 54 4.09 14.60 19.18
CA SER A 54 4.71 15.59 20.05
C SER A 54 4.88 15.03 21.47
N GLY A 55 6.09 15.11 22.01
CA GLY A 55 6.39 14.74 23.41
C GLY A 55 6.87 13.31 23.61
N SER A 56 6.21 12.30 23.02
CA SER A 56 6.62 10.89 23.20
C SER A 56 7.72 10.44 22.23
N GLY A 57 7.85 11.10 21.07
CA GLY A 57 8.73 10.62 20.00
C GLY A 57 8.25 9.33 19.32
N GLU A 58 7.08 8.84 19.71
CA GLU A 58 6.48 7.63 19.17
C GLU A 58 5.97 7.86 17.76
N VAL A 59 6.20 6.90 16.86
CA VAL A 59 5.70 6.98 15.50
C VAL A 59 4.18 6.81 15.50
N SER A 60 3.49 7.81 14.97
CA SER A 60 2.02 7.92 14.88
C SER A 60 1.47 7.72 13.47
N GLY A 61 2.36 7.59 12.48
CA GLY A 61 2.03 7.32 11.09
C GLY A 61 3.29 7.11 10.27
N ALA A 62 3.23 6.21 9.28
CA ALA A 62 4.32 5.91 8.38
C ALA A 62 3.80 5.71 6.96
N VAL A 63 4.64 6.07 5.99
CA VAL A 63 4.39 5.84 4.56
C VAL A 63 5.66 5.38 3.88
N LEU A 64 5.52 4.57 2.83
CA LEU A 64 6.60 4.26 1.91
C LEU A 64 6.08 4.26 0.47
N ARG A 65 6.95 4.62 -0.48
CA ARG A 65 6.67 4.47 -1.90
C ARG A 65 7.84 3.80 -2.58
N THR A 66 7.53 2.84 -3.44
CA THR A 66 8.44 2.19 -4.38
C THR A 66 7.98 2.56 -5.80
N PRO A 67 8.46 3.68 -6.38
CA PRO A 67 8.01 4.10 -7.71
C PRO A 67 8.19 2.97 -8.74
N PRO A 68 7.26 2.83 -9.69
CA PRO A 68 6.14 3.72 -10.01
C PRO A 68 4.88 3.47 -9.16
N ARG A 69 4.93 2.60 -8.15
CA ARG A 69 3.75 2.25 -7.34
C ARG A 69 3.25 3.46 -6.53
N ARG A 70 1.97 3.41 -6.15
CA ARG A 70 1.33 4.38 -5.24
C ARG A 70 1.95 4.32 -3.85
N LEU A 71 1.81 5.41 -3.10
CA LEU A 71 2.22 5.50 -1.70
C LEU A 71 1.46 4.47 -0.86
N LEU A 72 2.16 3.67 -0.05
CA LEU A 72 1.55 2.83 0.97
C LEU A 72 1.56 3.56 2.30
N ALA A 73 0.44 3.56 3.02
CA ALA A 73 0.28 4.26 4.28
C ALA A 73 -0.21 3.33 5.39
N SER A 74 0.32 3.53 6.60
CA SER A 74 -0.27 3.01 7.83
C SER A 74 -1.53 3.79 8.21
N SER A 75 -2.24 3.35 9.24
CA SER A 75 -3.17 4.23 9.94
C SER A 75 -2.43 5.43 10.53
N MET A 76 -3.07 6.59 10.48
CA MET A 76 -2.61 7.84 11.10
C MET A 76 -3.78 8.81 11.27
N SER A 77 -3.59 9.83 12.10
CA SER A 77 -4.57 10.90 12.26
C SER A 77 -4.53 11.90 11.08
N ALA A 78 -5.58 12.69 10.93
CA ALA A 78 -5.60 13.77 9.94
C ALA A 78 -4.46 14.77 10.17
N GLN A 79 -4.15 15.08 11.44
CA GLN A 79 -3.07 16.00 11.80
C GLN A 79 -1.69 15.45 11.41
N ALA A 80 -1.47 14.14 11.55
CA ALA A 80 -0.23 13.50 11.11
C ALA A 80 -0.11 13.54 9.58
N ALA A 81 -1.20 13.27 8.84
CA ALA A 81 -1.21 13.37 7.38
C ALA A 81 -0.94 14.81 6.89
N GLU A 82 -1.57 15.81 7.51
CA GLU A 82 -1.36 17.22 7.21
C GLU A 82 0.08 17.68 7.46
N ALA A 83 0.72 17.18 8.54
CA ALA A 83 2.12 17.46 8.82
C ALA A 83 3.07 16.76 7.83
N LEU A 84 2.78 15.51 7.47
CA LEU A 84 3.64 14.66 6.64
C LEU A 84 3.71 15.12 5.18
N MET A 85 2.55 15.42 4.60
CA MET A 85 2.43 15.63 3.15
C MET A 85 3.36 16.71 2.56
N PRO A 86 3.45 17.94 3.11
CA PRO A 86 4.31 18.97 2.51
C PRO A 86 5.77 18.54 2.50
N LYS A 87 6.24 17.82 3.53
CA LYS A 87 7.60 17.29 3.59
C LYS A 87 7.82 16.13 2.63
N LEU A 88 6.82 15.27 2.45
CA LEU A 88 6.90 14.19 1.47
C LEU A 88 7.03 14.74 0.04
N LEU A 89 6.25 15.78 -0.30
CA LEU A 89 6.27 16.40 -1.63
C LEU A 89 7.60 17.11 -1.98
N GLU A 90 8.41 17.49 -1.00
CA GLU A 90 9.77 17.98 -1.24
C GLU A 90 10.68 16.88 -1.84
N PHE A 91 10.39 15.60 -1.58
CA PHE A 91 11.16 14.44 -2.04
C PHE A 91 10.48 13.66 -3.16
N ASP A 92 9.16 13.77 -3.25
CA ASP A 92 8.31 13.03 -4.18
C ASP A 92 7.17 13.91 -4.73
N PRO A 93 7.50 14.86 -5.63
CA PRO A 93 6.54 15.84 -6.13
C PRO A 93 5.47 15.23 -7.05
N GLU A 94 5.75 14.08 -7.67
CA GLU A 94 4.87 13.41 -8.64
C GLU A 94 4.13 12.23 -8.01
N LEU A 95 3.52 12.44 -6.85
CA LEU A 95 2.77 11.41 -6.12
C LEU A 95 1.50 10.99 -6.90
N PRO A 96 1.38 9.73 -7.38
CA PRO A 96 0.30 9.30 -8.26
C PRO A 96 -0.94 8.85 -7.48
N GLY A 97 -0.86 8.78 -6.15
CA GLY A 97 -1.94 8.34 -5.27
C GLY A 97 -1.43 7.61 -4.03
N VAL A 98 -2.38 7.22 -3.18
CA VAL A 98 -2.14 6.55 -1.91
C VAL A 98 -3.04 5.33 -1.75
N THR A 99 -2.50 4.29 -1.12
CA THR A 99 -3.18 3.06 -0.71
C THR A 99 -2.90 2.84 0.78
N GLY A 100 -3.93 2.56 1.55
CA GLY A 100 -3.83 2.32 3.00
C GLY A 100 -5.22 2.25 3.64
N PRO A 101 -5.30 2.18 4.98
CA PRO A 101 -6.58 2.24 5.68
C PRO A 101 -7.40 3.46 5.21
N GLN A 102 -8.69 3.24 4.91
CA GLN A 102 -9.54 4.24 4.25
C GLN A 102 -9.49 5.65 4.90
N PRO A 103 -9.54 5.81 6.24
CA PRO A 103 -9.39 7.12 6.85
C PRO A 103 -8.04 7.77 6.53
N ALA A 104 -6.93 7.03 6.70
CA ALA A 104 -5.58 7.54 6.46
C ALA A 104 -5.34 7.91 4.99
N ALA A 105 -5.81 7.07 4.06
CA ALA A 105 -5.75 7.36 2.63
C ALA A 105 -6.52 8.64 2.28
N SER A 106 -7.72 8.82 2.84
CA SER A 106 -8.51 10.05 2.66
C SER A 106 -7.80 11.28 3.23
N TYR A 107 -7.20 11.18 4.42
CA TYR A 107 -6.48 12.28 5.04
C TYR A 107 -5.25 12.71 4.25
N LEU A 108 -4.45 11.75 3.78
CA LEU A 108 -3.27 12.03 2.95
C LEU A 108 -3.68 12.63 1.61
N ALA A 109 -4.72 12.11 0.97
CA ALA A 109 -5.17 12.66 -0.30
C ALA A 109 -5.71 14.09 -0.15
N GLU A 110 -6.43 14.40 0.94
CA GLU A 110 -6.86 15.75 1.26
C GLU A 110 -5.68 16.69 1.56
N ALA A 111 -4.69 16.24 2.33
CA ALA A 111 -3.48 17.01 2.58
C ALA A 111 -2.73 17.30 1.28
N TRP A 112 -2.63 16.31 0.39
CA TRP A 112 -2.00 16.47 -0.94
C TRP A 112 -2.75 17.51 -1.76
N ARG A 113 -4.09 17.45 -1.79
CA ARG A 113 -4.92 18.42 -2.51
C ARG A 113 -4.66 19.85 -2.05
N ARG A 114 -4.52 20.07 -0.74
CA ARG A 114 -4.22 21.41 -0.19
C ARG A 114 -2.81 21.90 -0.56
N CYS A 115 -1.83 21.00 -0.65
CA CYS A 115 -0.46 21.35 -0.99
C CYS A 115 -0.24 21.54 -2.50
N ALA A 116 -0.80 20.68 -3.34
CA ALA A 116 -0.49 20.58 -4.77
C ALA A 116 -1.61 21.08 -5.70
N GLY A 117 -2.84 21.31 -5.19
CA GLY A 117 -3.92 21.93 -5.96
C GLY A 117 -4.60 21.03 -7.02
N GLY A 118 -4.62 19.71 -6.83
CA GLY A 118 -5.16 18.74 -7.79
C GLY A 118 -6.54 18.16 -7.46
N LYS A 119 -6.98 17.19 -8.29
CA LYS A 119 -8.19 16.39 -8.04
C LYS A 119 -7.81 15.08 -7.34
N VAL A 120 -8.68 14.63 -6.44
CA VAL A 120 -8.56 13.35 -5.74
C VAL A 120 -9.84 12.59 -5.97
N GLU A 121 -9.71 11.35 -6.44
CA GLU A 121 -10.84 10.47 -6.68
C GLU A 121 -10.51 9.05 -6.15
N PRO A 122 -11.47 8.37 -5.51
CA PRO A 122 -11.27 7.00 -5.08
C PRO A 122 -11.12 6.08 -6.30
N VAL A 123 -10.03 5.31 -6.36
CA VAL A 123 -9.78 4.38 -7.46
C VAL A 123 -10.36 2.99 -7.18
N MET A 124 -10.17 2.48 -5.97
CA MET A 124 -10.62 1.13 -5.60
C MET A 124 -10.86 1.06 -4.10
N SER A 125 -11.95 0.41 -3.69
CA SER A 125 -12.15 -0.03 -2.31
C SER A 125 -11.59 -1.43 -2.15
N GLN A 126 -10.67 -1.59 -1.21
CA GLN A 126 -10.02 -2.86 -0.90
C GLN A 126 -10.39 -3.29 0.53
N ALA A 127 -10.40 -4.60 0.76
CA ALA A 127 -10.60 -5.18 2.08
C ALA A 127 -9.51 -6.21 2.36
N ILE A 128 -9.11 -6.32 3.63
CA ILE A 128 -8.25 -7.38 4.12
C ILE A 128 -9.13 -8.34 4.89
N TYR A 129 -9.18 -9.59 4.45
CA TYR A 129 -9.90 -10.65 5.13
C TYR A 129 -8.93 -11.48 5.96
N TRP A 130 -9.30 -11.75 7.21
CA TRP A 130 -8.63 -12.71 8.06
C TRP A 130 -9.36 -14.04 8.01
N LEU A 131 -8.63 -15.13 7.76
CA LEU A 131 -9.23 -16.46 7.68
C LEU A 131 -9.41 -17.03 9.10
N GLU A 132 -10.64 -17.06 9.58
CA GLU A 132 -10.99 -17.75 10.84
C GLU A 132 -11.49 -19.18 10.59
N HIS A 133 -12.32 -19.35 9.55
CA HIS A 133 -12.91 -20.63 9.20
C HIS A 133 -13.06 -20.75 7.68
N VAL A 134 -12.85 -21.95 7.15
CA VAL A 134 -13.11 -22.26 5.74
C VAL A 134 -14.49 -22.89 5.63
N ASN A 135 -15.44 -22.17 5.03
CA ASN A 135 -16.76 -22.73 4.72
C ASN A 135 -16.72 -23.44 3.37
N GLU A 136 -17.24 -24.66 3.31
CA GLU A 136 -17.40 -25.37 2.04
C GLU A 136 -18.44 -24.65 1.16
N PRO A 137 -18.21 -24.54 -0.16
CA PRO A 137 -19.17 -23.90 -1.03
C PRO A 137 -20.49 -24.70 -1.05
N PRO A 138 -21.65 -24.04 -1.10
CA PRO A 138 -22.95 -24.71 -1.10
C PRO A 138 -23.14 -25.66 -2.30
N ARG A 139 -22.38 -25.44 -3.38
CA ARG A 139 -22.29 -26.32 -4.55
C ARG A 139 -20.83 -26.41 -4.97
N ARG A 140 -20.28 -27.62 -4.97
CA ARG A 140 -18.95 -27.87 -5.54
C ARG A 140 -19.05 -27.89 -7.08
N PRO A 141 -18.17 -27.20 -7.81
CA PRO A 141 -18.07 -27.38 -9.25
C PRO A 141 -17.66 -28.82 -9.57
N ALA A 142 -18.01 -29.31 -10.75
CA ALA A 142 -17.51 -30.58 -11.23
C ALA A 142 -15.98 -30.53 -11.40
N GLY A 143 -15.29 -31.65 -11.10
CA GLY A 143 -13.83 -31.76 -11.15
C GLY A 143 -13.19 -31.77 -9.75
N HIS A 144 -11.86 -31.61 -9.71
CA HIS A 144 -11.10 -31.50 -8.47
C HIS A 144 -9.95 -30.51 -8.64
N SER A 145 -9.52 -29.88 -7.53
CA SER A 145 -8.31 -29.06 -7.53
C SER A 145 -7.09 -29.94 -7.79
N ARG A 146 -6.18 -29.45 -8.63
CA ARG A 146 -4.83 -30.02 -8.83
C ARG A 146 -3.82 -28.88 -8.97
N PRO A 147 -2.53 -29.12 -8.66
CA PRO A 147 -1.48 -28.17 -9.02
C PRO A 147 -1.48 -27.88 -10.53
N ALA A 148 -1.15 -26.64 -10.89
CA ALA A 148 -0.95 -26.26 -12.28
C ALA A 148 0.36 -26.85 -12.83
N GLU A 149 0.33 -27.29 -14.08
CA GLU A 149 1.47 -27.82 -14.83
C GLU A 149 1.86 -26.85 -15.95
N ARG A 150 3.05 -27.06 -16.56
CA ARG A 150 3.52 -26.18 -17.65
C ARG A 150 2.57 -26.15 -18.85
N SER A 151 1.84 -27.23 -19.10
CA SER A 151 0.82 -27.34 -20.15
C SER A 151 -0.41 -26.45 -19.92
N ASP A 152 -0.66 -26.02 -18.68
CA ASP A 152 -1.80 -25.15 -18.35
C ASP A 152 -1.55 -23.68 -18.67
N ARG A 153 -0.31 -23.31 -19.04
CA ARG A 153 0.10 -21.90 -19.20
C ARG A 153 -0.85 -21.11 -20.09
N ASP A 154 -1.15 -21.63 -21.27
CA ASP A 154 -1.94 -20.90 -22.25
C ASP A 154 -3.41 -20.77 -21.80
N LEU A 155 -3.94 -21.80 -21.12
CA LEU A 155 -5.25 -21.76 -20.49
C LEU A 155 -5.31 -20.73 -19.35
N MET A 156 -4.30 -20.68 -18.49
CA MET A 156 -4.24 -19.71 -17.39
C MET A 156 -4.18 -18.27 -17.90
N ILE A 157 -3.45 -18.02 -18.99
CA ILE A 157 -3.39 -16.70 -19.62
C ILE A 157 -4.77 -16.32 -20.16
N GLU A 158 -5.41 -17.23 -20.91
CA GLU A 158 -6.77 -17.02 -21.43
C GLU A 158 -7.75 -16.69 -20.31
N TRP A 159 -7.77 -17.49 -19.24
CA TRP A 159 -8.66 -17.28 -18.11
C TRP A 159 -8.39 -15.99 -17.36
N MET A 160 -7.12 -15.60 -17.20
CA MET A 160 -6.78 -14.33 -16.56
C MET A 160 -7.30 -13.14 -17.38
N HIS A 161 -7.19 -13.20 -18.71
CA HIS A 161 -7.77 -12.17 -19.58
C HIS A 161 -9.29 -12.16 -19.52
N ALA A 162 -9.93 -13.32 -19.64
CA ALA A 162 -11.38 -13.44 -19.55
C ALA A 162 -11.93 -12.92 -18.21
N PHE A 163 -11.28 -13.30 -17.10
CA PHE A 163 -11.63 -12.82 -15.78
C PHE A 163 -11.51 -11.29 -15.67
N ASN A 164 -10.42 -10.69 -16.17
CA ASN A 164 -10.26 -9.23 -16.13
C ASN A 164 -11.36 -8.53 -16.93
N CYS A 165 -11.74 -9.06 -18.09
CA CYS A 165 -12.86 -8.56 -18.88
C CYS A 165 -14.19 -8.66 -18.11
N ASP A 166 -14.51 -9.83 -17.57
CA ASP A 166 -15.76 -10.09 -16.84
C ASP A 166 -15.87 -9.26 -15.56
N ALA A 167 -14.74 -9.08 -14.85
CA ALA A 167 -14.65 -8.31 -13.61
C ALA A 167 -14.56 -6.78 -13.86
N GLY A 168 -14.50 -6.34 -15.12
CA GLY A 168 -14.34 -4.93 -15.47
C GLY A 168 -13.00 -4.33 -15.04
N VAL A 169 -11.99 -5.16 -14.80
CA VAL A 169 -10.63 -4.72 -14.47
C VAL A 169 -9.95 -4.30 -15.76
N GLN A 170 -9.72 -2.99 -15.93
CA GLN A 170 -8.92 -2.52 -17.05
C GLN A 170 -7.52 -3.11 -16.95
N ALA A 171 -6.98 -3.60 -18.07
CA ALA A 171 -5.61 -4.09 -18.13
C ALA A 171 -4.68 -2.98 -17.64
N THR A 172 -4.05 -3.19 -16.49
CA THR A 172 -2.98 -2.31 -16.02
C THR A 172 -1.87 -2.42 -17.05
N SER A 173 -1.64 -1.35 -17.82
CA SER A 173 -0.47 -1.25 -18.69
C SER A 173 0.76 -1.52 -17.83
N VAL A 174 1.47 -2.62 -18.12
CA VAL A 174 2.76 -2.96 -17.53
C VAL A 174 3.84 -2.13 -18.20
#